data_AF-A0A519KW02-F1
#
_entry.id   AF-A0A519KW02-F1
#
_cell.length_a   1.000
_cell.length_b   1.000
_cell.length_c   1.000
_cell.angle_alpha   90.00
_cell.angle_beta   90.00
_cell.angle_gamma   90.00
#
_symmetry.space_group_name_H-M   'P 1'
#
loop_
_entity.id
_entity.type
_entity.pdbx_description
1 polymer ?
#
loop_
_entity_poly.entity_id
_entity_poly.type
_entity_poly.pdbx_seq_one_letter_code
_entity_poly.pdbx_strand_id
1 'polypeptide(L)'
;ANDIRLLGSGPRAGLGELALPENEPGSSIMPGKVNPTQCEAMTQVCVQIFGNNAALTFAGSQGHFELNVYNPVMAYNFLQSVRLMADAAVSFTDNCVVGIEPRRDNIQKGLENSLMLVTALNGKLGYDACAKIAKTAHKNGTTLREEAVGGGYLTNEEFDQYVRPEKMISPG
;
A
#
# COMPACT_ATOMS: atom_id res chain seq x y z
N ALA A 1 6.87 -3.25 2.70
CA ALA A 1 7.78 -2.18 2.25
C ALA A 1 7.19 -1.34 1.10
N ASN A 2 6.83 -1.94 -0.05
CA ASN A 2 6.31 -1.18 -1.20
C ASN A 2 5.02 -0.40 -0.89
N ASP A 3 4.02 -1.05 -0.29
CA ASP A 3 2.77 -0.39 0.08
C ASP A 3 3.02 0.77 1.05
N ILE A 4 3.86 0.55 2.07
CA ILE A 4 4.21 1.57 3.06
C ILE A 4 4.85 2.80 2.40
N ARG A 5 5.83 2.62 1.48
CA ARG A 5 6.44 3.78 0.78
C ARG A 5 5.50 4.45 -0.22
N LEU A 6 4.54 3.71 -0.80
CA LEU A 6 3.51 4.29 -1.68
C LEU A 6 2.53 5.13 -0.87
N LEU A 7 1.98 4.58 0.21
CA LEU A 7 1.07 5.29 1.11
C LEU A 7 1.76 6.46 1.83
N GLY A 8 3.07 6.35 2.08
CA GLY A 8 3.91 7.44 2.60
C GLY A 8 4.41 8.45 1.57
N SER A 9 4.09 8.30 0.28
CA SER A 9 4.54 9.22 -0.77
C SER A 9 3.93 10.61 -0.60
N GLY A 10 4.71 11.69 -0.79
CA GLY A 10 4.22 13.05 -0.63
C GLY A 10 5.32 14.08 -0.29
N PRO A 11 5.05 15.08 0.57
CA PRO A 11 3.85 15.22 1.41
C PRO A 11 2.63 15.82 0.68
N ARG A 12 2.83 16.46 -0.48
CA ARG A 12 1.79 17.20 -1.22
C ARG A 12 1.45 16.66 -2.62
N ALA A 13 2.33 15.84 -3.22
CA ALA A 13 2.20 15.35 -4.59
C ALA A 13 2.26 13.80 -4.68
N GLY A 14 1.72 13.13 -3.67
CA GLY A 14 1.61 11.66 -3.59
C GLY A 14 0.32 11.26 -2.89
N LEU A 15 0.22 9.99 -2.44
CA LEU A 15 -0.95 9.52 -1.69
C LEU A 15 -1.01 10.17 -0.30
N GLY A 16 0.10 10.11 0.44
CA GLY A 16 0.25 10.76 1.74
C GLY A 16 -0.78 10.30 2.77
N GLU A 17 -1.18 9.03 2.75
CA GLU A 17 -2.08 8.43 3.73
C GLU A 17 -1.34 8.06 5.03
N LEU A 18 -0.04 7.75 4.93
CA LEU A 18 0.82 7.47 6.08
C LEU A 18 1.85 8.58 6.25
N ALA A 19 2.15 8.92 7.51
CA ALA A 19 3.35 9.62 7.91
C ALA A 19 4.36 8.59 8.43
N LEU A 20 5.55 8.57 7.85
CA LEU A 20 6.63 7.65 8.22
C LEU A 20 7.61 8.39 9.14
N PRO A 21 8.29 7.67 10.07
CA PRO A 21 9.27 8.29 10.95
C PRO A 21 10.47 8.86 10.16
N GLU A 22 10.97 10.00 10.61
CA GLU A 22 12.16 10.67 10.07
C GLU A 22 13.38 10.28 10.90
N ASN A 23 14.16 9.31 10.40
CA ASN A 23 15.38 8.86 11.08
C ASN A 23 16.61 9.67 10.64
N GLU A 24 16.64 10.12 9.39
CA GLU A 24 17.75 10.87 8.80
C GLU A 24 17.27 11.98 7.86
N PRO A 25 18.07 13.05 7.65
CA PRO A 25 17.81 14.01 6.58
C PRO A 25 17.79 13.33 5.21
N GLY A 26 16.69 13.47 4.47
CA GLY A 26 16.49 12.76 3.20
C GLY A 26 17.15 13.40 1.97
N SER A 27 17.71 14.60 2.08
CA SER A 27 18.43 15.23 0.98
C SER A 27 19.43 16.27 1.46
N SER A 28 20.60 16.30 0.81
CA SER A 28 21.61 17.33 1.02
C SER A 28 21.23 18.72 0.46
N ILE A 29 20.25 18.80 -0.44
CA ILE A 29 19.86 20.05 -1.14
C ILE A 29 18.40 20.45 -0.94
N MET A 30 17.54 19.55 -0.46
CA MET A 30 16.12 19.83 -0.19
C MET A 30 15.86 19.80 1.33
N PRO A 31 15.97 20.93 2.04
CA PRO A 31 15.67 21.03 3.46
C PRO A 31 14.28 20.50 3.79
N GLY A 32 14.18 19.65 4.82
CA GLY A 32 12.91 19.06 5.28
C GLY A 32 12.38 17.91 4.42
N LYS A 33 13.11 17.45 3.39
CA LYS A 33 12.75 16.22 2.66
C LYS A 33 13.12 15.00 3.49
N VAL A 34 12.15 14.11 3.69
CA VAL A 34 12.33 12.81 4.35
C VAL A 34 12.05 11.70 3.33
N ASN A 35 12.95 10.73 3.23
CA ASN A 35 12.77 9.57 2.34
C ASN A 35 12.40 8.31 3.15
N PRO A 36 11.69 7.34 2.56
CA PRO A 36 11.37 6.08 3.20
C PRO A 36 12.57 5.09 3.18
N THR A 37 13.70 5.48 3.77
CA THR A 37 15.01 4.78 3.69
C THR A 37 14.93 3.33 4.16
N GLN A 38 14.15 3.05 5.21
CA GLN A 38 13.92 1.69 5.70
C GLN A 38 13.15 0.81 4.68
N CYS A 39 12.19 1.38 3.94
CA CYS A 39 11.52 0.67 2.86
C CYS A 39 12.50 0.38 1.72
N GLU A 40 13.39 1.31 1.39
CA GLU A 40 14.41 1.15 0.36
C GLU A 40 15.36 0.00 0.71
N ALA A 41 15.93 0.01 1.92
CA ALA A 41 16.81 -1.04 2.42
C ALA A 41 16.13 -2.43 2.39
N MET A 42 14.89 -2.52 2.89
CA MET A 42 14.12 -3.76 2.87
C MET A 42 13.94 -4.28 1.43
N THR A 43 13.60 -3.42 0.47
CA THR A 43 13.43 -3.85 -0.93
C THR A 43 14.74 -4.34 -1.56
N GLN A 44 15.88 -3.72 -1.24
CA GLN A 44 17.19 -4.19 -1.71
C GLN A 44 17.55 -5.56 -1.11
N VAL A 45 17.27 -5.77 0.17
CA VAL A 45 17.45 -7.06 0.85
C VAL A 45 16.59 -8.15 0.19
N CYS A 46 15.32 -7.88 -0.12
CA CYS A 46 14.46 -8.84 -0.83
C CYS A 46 15.03 -9.22 -2.20
N VAL A 47 15.57 -8.26 -2.96
CA VAL A 47 16.23 -8.53 -4.26
C VAL A 47 17.46 -9.43 -4.07
N GLN A 48 18.30 -9.16 -3.07
CA GLN A 48 19.47 -9.98 -2.78
C GLN A 48 19.07 -11.42 -2.42
N ILE A 49 18.08 -11.60 -1.55
CA ILE A 49 17.57 -12.92 -1.15
C ILE A 49 17.02 -13.68 -2.37
N PHE A 50 16.33 -13.00 -3.29
CA PHE A 50 15.86 -13.61 -4.52
C PHE A 50 17.02 -14.12 -5.40
N GLY A 51 18.09 -13.32 -5.55
CA GLY A 51 19.31 -13.74 -6.24
C GLY A 51 19.99 -14.93 -5.56
N ASN A 52 20.08 -14.92 -4.24
CA ASN A 52 20.62 -16.03 -3.45
C ASN A 52 19.81 -17.32 -3.68
N ASN A 53 18.47 -17.23 -3.69
CA ASN A 53 17.61 -18.38 -3.97
C ASN A 53 17.86 -18.97 -5.37
N ALA A 54 18.09 -18.13 -6.38
CA ALA A 54 18.43 -18.61 -7.72
C ALA A 54 19.77 -19.38 -7.72
N ALA A 55 20.79 -18.87 -7.02
CA ALA A 55 22.07 -19.55 -6.85
C ALA A 55 21.92 -20.89 -6.11
N LEU A 56 21.13 -20.93 -5.02
CA LEU A 56 20.79 -22.16 -4.28
C LEU A 56 20.12 -23.18 -5.18
N THR A 57 19.12 -22.76 -5.94
CA THR A 57 18.34 -23.62 -6.83
C THR A 57 19.24 -24.24 -7.89
N PHE A 58 20.07 -23.42 -8.54
CA PHE A 58 21.02 -23.91 -9.54
C PHE A 58 22.03 -24.88 -8.91
N ALA A 59 22.73 -24.49 -7.84
CA ALA A 59 23.70 -25.34 -7.15
C ALA A 59 23.10 -26.68 -6.67
N GLY A 60 21.86 -26.67 -6.18
CA GLY A 60 21.14 -27.87 -5.77
C GLY A 60 20.92 -28.87 -6.90
N SER A 61 20.78 -28.39 -8.14
CA SER A 61 20.61 -29.23 -9.34
C SER A 61 21.91 -29.87 -9.87
N GLN A 62 23.09 -29.47 -9.39
CA GLN A 62 24.38 -29.86 -9.95
C GLN A 62 25.02 -31.09 -9.28
N GLY A 63 24.24 -31.87 -8.53
CA GLY A 63 24.73 -33.11 -7.91
C GLY A 63 25.11 -34.16 -8.95
N HIS A 64 26.23 -34.86 -8.72
CA HIS A 64 26.67 -35.96 -9.59
C HIS A 64 26.88 -37.22 -8.75
N PHE A 65 26.21 -38.30 -9.14
CA PHE A 65 26.27 -39.62 -8.48
C PHE A 65 26.00 -39.52 -6.97
N GLU A 66 26.96 -39.94 -6.12
CA GLU A 66 26.76 -40.07 -4.67
C GLU A 66 26.77 -38.73 -3.91
N LEU A 67 27.20 -37.61 -4.53
CA LEU A 67 27.41 -36.37 -3.77
C LEU A 67 27.21 -35.08 -4.58
N ASN A 68 26.53 -34.10 -3.96
CA ASN A 68 26.55 -32.71 -4.39
C ASN A 68 27.74 -31.98 -3.73
N VAL A 69 28.67 -31.47 -4.54
CA VAL A 69 29.89 -30.77 -4.09
C VAL A 69 29.73 -29.25 -3.97
N TYR A 70 28.55 -28.71 -4.25
CA TYR A 70 28.23 -27.27 -4.16
C TYR A 70 27.75 -26.84 -2.76
N ASN A 71 27.82 -27.73 -1.76
CA ASN A 71 27.40 -27.44 -0.38
C ASN A 71 27.96 -26.12 0.20
N PRO A 72 29.23 -25.71 -0.03
CA PRO A 72 29.73 -24.45 0.51
C PRO A 72 29.00 -23.21 -0.02
N VAL A 73 28.76 -23.13 -1.34
CA VAL A 73 28.04 -21.99 -1.93
C VAL A 73 26.56 -22.01 -1.51
N MET A 74 25.99 -23.19 -1.32
CA MET A 74 24.63 -23.33 -0.81
C MET A 74 24.52 -22.84 0.64
N ALA A 75 25.40 -23.31 1.52
CA ALA A 75 25.43 -22.88 2.91
C ALA A 75 25.64 -21.36 3.04
N TYR A 76 26.56 -20.80 2.25
CA TYR A 76 26.82 -19.35 2.24
C TYR A 76 25.57 -18.54 1.87
N ASN A 77 24.95 -18.83 0.72
CA ASN A 77 23.78 -18.08 0.25
C ASN A 77 22.58 -18.22 1.19
N PHE A 78 22.40 -19.40 1.77
CA PHE A 78 21.35 -19.62 2.77
C PHE A 78 21.60 -18.78 4.04
N LEU A 79 22.78 -18.90 4.65
CA LEU A 79 23.11 -18.18 5.88
C LEU A 79 23.13 -16.66 5.69
N GLN A 80 23.61 -16.17 4.55
CA GLN A 80 23.55 -14.74 4.21
C GLN A 80 22.09 -14.27 4.12
N SER A 81 21.21 -15.04 3.46
CA SER A 81 19.79 -14.70 3.33
C SER A 81 19.08 -14.66 4.69
N VAL A 82 19.38 -15.61 5.57
CA VAL A 82 18.83 -15.65 6.94
C VAL A 82 19.26 -14.41 7.73
N ARG A 83 20.56 -14.07 7.70
CA ARG A 83 21.07 -12.88 8.40
C ARG A 83 20.44 -11.60 7.86
N LEU A 84 20.46 -11.41 6.53
CA LEU A 84 19.88 -10.21 5.90
C LEU A 84 18.39 -10.06 6.23
N MET A 85 17.62 -11.14 6.16
CA MET A 85 16.19 -11.11 6.48
C MET A 85 15.95 -10.74 7.95
N ALA A 86 16.70 -11.34 8.88
CA ALA A 86 16.57 -11.07 10.30
C ALA A 86 16.92 -9.61 10.63
N ASP A 87 18.09 -9.15 10.18
CA ASP A 87 18.58 -7.79 10.45
C ASP A 87 17.64 -6.74 9.82
N ALA A 88 17.19 -6.98 8.58
CA ALA A 88 16.26 -6.08 7.90
C ALA A 88 14.88 -6.05 8.57
N ALA A 89 14.36 -7.19 9.04
CA ALA A 89 13.06 -7.24 9.72
C ALA A 89 13.09 -6.47 11.04
N VAL A 90 14.15 -6.63 11.83
CA VAL A 90 14.34 -5.87 13.09
C VAL A 90 14.48 -4.38 12.78
N SER A 91 15.39 -3.99 11.89
CA SER A 91 15.59 -2.57 11.52
C SER A 91 14.32 -1.94 10.97
N PHE A 92 13.59 -2.64 10.09
CA PHE A 92 12.35 -2.14 9.51
C PHE A 92 11.25 -1.99 10.56
N THR A 93 11.19 -2.89 11.54
CA THR A 93 10.24 -2.80 12.64
C THR A 93 10.54 -1.58 13.50
N ASP A 94 11.77 -1.51 14.02
CA ASP A 94 12.18 -0.51 15.02
C ASP A 94 12.23 0.91 14.44
N ASN A 95 12.68 1.05 13.19
CA ASN A 95 12.93 2.35 12.57
C ASN A 95 11.86 2.76 11.54
N CYS A 96 10.82 1.95 11.32
CA CYS A 96 9.73 2.32 10.41
C CYS A 96 8.36 1.94 10.98
N VAL A 97 8.09 0.64 11.16
CA VAL A 97 6.74 0.15 11.46
C VAL A 97 6.17 0.71 12.75
N VAL A 98 6.95 0.73 13.83
CA VAL A 98 6.49 1.22 15.14
C VAL A 98 6.16 2.72 15.16
N GLY A 99 6.71 3.49 14.22
CA GLY A 99 6.51 4.94 14.12
C GLY A 99 5.54 5.38 13.03
N ILE A 100 4.81 4.45 12.40
CA ILE A 100 3.84 4.80 11.35
C ILE A 100 2.63 5.50 11.99
N GLU A 101 2.31 6.69 11.51
CA GLU A 101 1.13 7.45 11.93
C GLU A 101 0.16 7.67 10.75
N PRO A 102 -1.16 7.54 10.94
CA PRO A 102 -2.13 7.80 9.89
C PRO A 102 -2.32 9.30 9.67
N ARG A 103 -2.24 9.75 8.41
CA ARG A 103 -2.63 11.11 8.03
C ARG A 103 -4.13 11.18 7.80
N ARG A 104 -4.88 11.23 8.91
CA ARG A 104 -6.35 11.19 8.94
C ARG A 104 -7.00 12.17 7.96
N ASP A 105 -6.50 13.39 7.86
CA ASP A 105 -7.04 14.40 6.93
C ASP A 105 -6.93 13.97 5.46
N ASN A 106 -5.82 13.33 5.08
CA ASN A 106 -5.62 12.84 3.71
C ASN A 106 -6.46 11.59 3.44
N ILE A 107 -6.51 10.67 4.40
CA ILE A 107 -7.33 9.46 4.33
C ILE A 107 -8.82 9.84 4.18
N GLN A 108 -9.30 10.80 4.99
CA GLN A 108 -10.67 11.29 4.93
C GLN A 108 -10.98 11.91 3.57
N LYS A 109 -10.08 12.75 3.04
CA LYS A 109 -10.23 13.30 1.68
C LYS A 109 -10.28 12.21 0.61
N GLY A 110 -9.46 11.17 0.72
CA GLY A 110 -9.48 10.04 -0.20
C GLY A 110 -10.82 9.30 -0.15
N LEU A 111 -11.34 9.07 1.05
CA LEU A 111 -12.62 8.42 1.28
C LEU A 111 -13.79 9.22 0.70
N GLU A 112 -13.86 10.52 0.98
CA GLU A 112 -14.94 11.42 0.53
C GLU A 112 -14.95 11.62 -0.99
N ASN A 113 -13.78 11.59 -1.63
CA ASN A 113 -13.66 11.72 -3.08
C ASN A 113 -13.83 10.39 -3.83
N SER A 114 -13.93 9.26 -3.12
CA SER A 114 -14.05 7.94 -3.76
C SER A 114 -15.41 7.74 -4.39
N LEU A 115 -15.42 7.45 -5.70
CA LEU A 115 -16.64 7.10 -6.43
C LEU A 115 -17.09 5.65 -6.20
N MET A 116 -16.29 4.83 -5.51
CA MET A 116 -16.61 3.42 -5.28
C MET A 116 -17.63 3.21 -4.15
N LEU A 117 -17.84 4.24 -3.30
CA LEU A 117 -18.90 4.22 -2.28
C LEU A 117 -20.31 4.13 -2.86
N VAL A 118 -20.47 4.41 -4.17
CA VAL A 118 -21.74 4.27 -4.90
C VAL A 118 -22.30 2.85 -4.83
N THR A 119 -21.44 1.84 -4.60
CA THR A 119 -21.85 0.44 -4.47
C THR A 119 -22.82 0.19 -3.30
N ALA A 120 -22.77 1.03 -2.26
CA ALA A 120 -23.74 1.01 -1.16
C ALA A 120 -25.18 1.28 -1.63
N LEU A 121 -25.35 1.94 -2.77
CA LEU A 121 -26.65 2.31 -3.32
C LEU A 121 -27.24 1.23 -4.23
N ASN A 122 -26.49 0.18 -4.57
CA ASN A 122 -26.94 -0.85 -5.52
C ASN A 122 -28.26 -1.51 -5.10
N GLY A 123 -28.44 -1.79 -3.80
CA GLY A 123 -29.67 -2.40 -3.29
C GLY A 123 -30.91 -1.51 -3.36
N LYS A 124 -30.73 -0.19 -3.45
CA LYS A 124 -31.81 0.81 -3.48
C LYS A 124 -32.10 1.31 -4.89
N LEU A 125 -31.05 1.60 -5.67
CA LEU A 125 -31.15 2.26 -6.98
C LEU A 125 -30.92 1.30 -8.16
N GLY A 126 -30.33 0.12 -7.91
CA GLY A 126 -29.89 -0.79 -8.96
C GLY A 126 -28.57 -0.35 -9.62
N TYR A 127 -27.94 -1.30 -10.30
CA TYR A 127 -26.59 -1.13 -10.88
C TYR A 127 -26.52 0.00 -11.92
N ASP A 128 -27.46 0.06 -12.87
CA ASP A 128 -27.41 1.02 -13.98
C ASP A 128 -27.49 2.47 -13.51
N ALA A 129 -28.34 2.73 -12.50
CA ALA A 129 -28.44 4.06 -11.89
C ALA A 129 -27.15 4.44 -11.16
N CYS A 130 -26.60 3.53 -10.36
CA CYS A 130 -25.32 3.74 -9.65
C CYS A 130 -24.17 3.99 -10.63
N ALA A 131 -24.07 3.21 -11.70
CA ALA A 131 -23.07 3.37 -12.75
C ALA A 131 -23.21 4.74 -13.45
N LYS A 132 -24.45 5.20 -13.69
CA LYS A 132 -24.71 6.52 -14.26
C LYS A 132 -24.29 7.65 -13.32
N ILE A 133 -24.60 7.57 -12.03
CA ILE A 133 -24.20 8.56 -11.02
C ILE A 133 -22.67 8.66 -10.95
N ALA A 134 -21.98 7.54 -10.80
CA ALA A 134 -20.51 7.54 -10.70
C ALA A 134 -19.83 8.07 -11.98
N LYS A 135 -20.32 7.71 -13.16
CA LYS A 135 -19.79 8.24 -14.44
C LYS A 135 -20.01 9.73 -14.58
N THR A 136 -21.17 10.23 -14.15
CA THR A 136 -21.48 11.66 -14.19
C THR A 136 -20.58 12.43 -13.22
N ALA A 137 -20.43 11.93 -11.98
CA ALA A 137 -19.55 12.52 -10.97
C ALA A 137 -18.10 12.63 -11.47
N HIS A 138 -17.58 11.54 -12.06
CA HIS A 138 -16.25 11.54 -12.66
C HIS A 138 -16.12 12.56 -13.79
N LYS A 139 -17.10 12.62 -14.70
CA LYS A 139 -17.09 13.54 -15.84
C LYS A 139 -17.12 15.01 -15.40
N ASN A 140 -17.89 15.32 -14.36
CA ASN A 140 -18.10 16.68 -13.88
C ASN A 140 -17.05 17.13 -12.85
N GLY A 141 -16.26 16.20 -12.31
CA GLY A 141 -15.34 16.48 -11.20
C GLY A 141 -16.06 16.77 -9.88
N THR A 142 -17.26 16.21 -9.72
CA THR A 142 -18.13 16.37 -8.54
C THR A 142 -18.12 15.09 -7.70
N THR A 143 -18.69 15.18 -6.50
CA THR A 143 -18.84 14.07 -5.56
C THR A 143 -20.07 13.21 -5.88
N LEU A 144 -20.09 11.98 -5.35
CA LEU A 144 -21.27 11.12 -5.44
C LEU A 144 -22.51 11.76 -4.82
N ARG A 145 -22.35 12.49 -3.71
CA ARG A 145 -23.45 13.17 -3.02
C ARG A 145 -24.07 14.24 -3.90
N GLU A 146 -23.24 15.09 -4.51
CA GLU A 146 -23.69 16.16 -5.40
C GLU A 146 -24.50 15.60 -6.57
N GLU A 147 -24.04 14.53 -7.22
CA GLU A 147 -24.75 13.94 -8.36
C GLU A 147 -25.98 13.11 -7.96
N ALA A 148 -25.92 12.37 -6.85
CA ALA A 148 -27.05 11.57 -6.39
C ALA A 148 -28.19 12.46 -5.86
N VAL A 149 -27.87 13.46 -5.05
CA VAL A 149 -28.86 14.37 -4.46
C VAL A 149 -29.30 15.43 -5.48
N GLY A 150 -28.36 16.06 -6.18
CA GLY A 150 -28.66 17.06 -7.20
C GLY A 150 -29.40 16.49 -8.41
N GLY A 151 -29.16 15.21 -8.75
CA GLY A 151 -29.89 14.47 -9.78
C GLY A 151 -31.27 13.95 -9.36
N GLY A 152 -31.67 14.16 -8.10
CA GLY A 152 -32.96 13.73 -7.57
C GLY A 152 -33.09 12.22 -7.36
N TYR A 153 -31.98 11.48 -7.29
CA TYR A 153 -31.98 10.04 -7.02
C TYR A 153 -32.25 9.72 -5.55
N LEU A 154 -31.78 10.59 -4.65
CA LEU A 154 -31.86 10.43 -3.19
C LEU A 154 -32.01 11.82 -2.54
N THR A 155 -32.58 11.86 -1.33
CA THR A 155 -32.40 13.02 -0.44
C THR A 155 -31.03 12.99 0.25
N ASN A 156 -30.65 14.09 0.92
CA ASN A 156 -29.43 14.09 1.74
C ASN A 156 -29.51 13.05 2.87
N GLU A 157 -30.67 12.94 3.51
CA GLU A 157 -30.92 12.00 4.60
C GLU A 157 -30.84 10.56 4.11
N GLU A 158 -31.39 10.26 2.93
CA GLU A 158 -31.25 8.93 2.32
C GLU A 158 -29.79 8.63 1.97
N PHE A 159 -29.04 9.59 1.42
CA PHE A 159 -27.62 9.40 1.13
C PHE A 159 -26.83 9.06 2.41
N ASP A 160 -27.06 9.81 3.49
CA ASP A 160 -26.45 9.56 4.80
C ASP A 160 -26.87 8.22 5.40
N GLN A 161 -28.09 7.75 5.11
CA GLN A 161 -28.56 6.46 5.59
C GLN A 161 -27.85 5.29 4.89
N TYR A 162 -27.69 5.39 3.56
CA TYR A 162 -27.19 4.28 2.75
C TYR A 162 -25.66 4.28 2.60
N VAL A 163 -25.03 5.44 2.40
CA VAL A 163 -23.58 5.54 2.17
C VAL A 163 -22.87 5.72 3.50
N ARG A 164 -22.60 4.59 4.17
CA ARG A 164 -21.97 4.54 5.49
C ARG A 164 -20.66 3.75 5.44
N PRO A 165 -19.51 4.40 5.15
CA PRO A 165 -18.22 3.73 4.99
C PRO A 165 -17.85 2.81 6.16
N GLU A 166 -18.18 3.19 7.39
CA GLU A 166 -17.93 2.39 8.59
C GLU A 166 -18.75 1.09 8.66
N LYS A 167 -19.81 0.97 7.86
CA LYS A 167 -20.60 -0.26 7.67
C LYS A 167 -20.21 -1.04 6.42
N MET A 168 -19.26 -0.55 5.62
CA MET A 168 -18.81 -1.16 4.37
C MET A 168 -17.47 -1.91 4.51
N ILE A 169 -17.05 -2.19 5.74
CA ILE A 169 -15.76 -2.83 6.07
C ILE A 169 -15.87 -4.35 6.33
N SER A 170 -17.06 -4.93 6.18
CA SER A 170 -17.31 -6.36 6.30
C SER A 170 -18.52 -6.77 5.46
N PRO A 171 -18.69 -8.06 5.13
CA PRO A 171 -19.97 -8.57 4.64
C PRO A 171 -21.11 -8.22 5.61
N GLY A 172 -22.27 -7.85 5.05
CA GLY A 172 -23.50 -7.61 5.81
C GLY A 172 -24.25 -8.89 6.15
#